data_AF-A0A7C7JXM8-F1
#
_entry.id   AF-A0A7C7JXM8-F1
#
_cell.length_a   1.000
_cell.length_b   1.000
_cell.length_c   1.000
_cell.angle_alpha   90.00
_cell.angle_beta   90.00
_cell.angle_gamma   90.00
#
_symmetry.space_group_name_H-M   'P 1'
#
loop_
_entity.id
_entity.type
_entity.pdbx_description
1 polymer ?
#
loop_
_entity_poly.entity_id
_entity_poly.type
_entity_poly.pdbx_seq_one_letter_code
_entity_poly.pdbx_strand_id
1 'polypeptide(L)'
;CSASSGCGTGILANYFDHYTVFNKPVQSGIAVGDFVTLEISSSELFSRAFMLYIFPILALFMGSYMGMRLFPATELWQISFGIFGFISALLLTKYFVK
;
A
#
# COMPACT_ATOMS: atom_id res chain seq x y z
N CYS A 1 -10.54 -0.92 18.21
CA CYS A 1 -10.90 -2.08 19.05
C CYS A 1 -10.65 -1.74 20.52
N SER A 2 -11.65 -1.89 21.39
CA SER A 2 -11.51 -1.68 22.84
C SER A 2 -10.96 -2.89 23.61
N ALA A 3 -10.70 -4.00 22.92
CA ALA A 3 -10.06 -5.19 23.50
C ALA A 3 -8.55 -5.13 23.25
N SER A 4 -7.82 -4.55 24.20
CA SER A 4 -6.37 -4.36 24.16
C SER A 4 -5.56 -5.63 24.43
N SER A 5 -6.20 -6.74 24.85
CA SER A 5 -5.54 -7.91 25.43
C SER A 5 -5.44 -9.15 24.55
N GLY A 6 -6.06 -9.17 23.36
CA GLY A 6 -6.18 -10.40 22.54
C GLY A 6 -5.73 -10.31 21.09
N CYS A 7 -5.49 -9.12 20.56
CA CYS A 7 -4.98 -8.93 19.20
C CYS A 7 -3.53 -8.49 19.33
N GLY A 8 -2.57 -9.20 18.72
CA GLY A 8 -1.13 -8.94 18.87
C GLY A 8 -0.68 -7.50 18.51
N THR A 9 -1.57 -6.73 17.88
CA THR A 9 -1.39 -5.29 17.59
C THR A 9 -1.76 -4.36 18.76
N GLY A 10 -2.39 -4.85 19.84
CA GLY A 10 -2.82 -4.04 21.00
C GLY A 10 -1.67 -3.45 21.81
N ILE A 11 -0.52 -4.12 21.85
CA ILE A 11 0.71 -3.62 22.48
C ILE A 11 1.33 -2.50 21.62
N LEU A 12 1.30 -2.65 20.30
CA LEU A 12 1.86 -1.66 19.35
C LEU A 12 0.92 -0.47 19.09
N ALA A 13 -0.39 -0.62 19.30
CA ALA A 13 -1.38 0.43 19.06
C ALA A 13 -1.17 1.69 19.92
N ASN A 14 -0.51 1.58 21.08
CA ASN A 14 -0.16 2.74 21.91
C ASN A 14 0.99 3.59 21.34
N TYR A 15 1.79 3.05 20.41
CA TYR A 15 2.93 3.75 19.81
C TYR A 15 2.62 4.27 18.41
N PHE A 16 1.68 3.63 17.71
CA PHE A 16 1.21 4.07 16.40
C PHE A 16 -0.08 4.88 16.54
N ASP A 17 0.05 6.20 16.68
CA ASP A 17 -1.04 7.19 16.73
C ASP A 17 -1.82 7.30 15.39
N HIS A 18 -1.58 6.40 14.44
CA HIS A 18 -2.17 6.38 13.11
C HIS A 18 -2.82 5.02 12.88
N TYR A 19 -4.10 4.92 13.25
CA TYR A 19 -4.95 3.81 12.86
C TYR A 19 -5.71 4.19 11.59
N THR A 20 -5.75 3.26 10.64
CA THR A 20 -6.63 3.39 9.48
C THR A 20 -8.01 2.89 9.85
N VAL A 21 -9.01 3.77 9.76
CA VAL A 21 -10.42 3.41 10.00
C VAL A 21 -10.96 2.74 8.74
N PHE A 22 -11.27 1.45 8.82
CA PHE A 22 -11.90 0.72 7.72
C PHE A 22 -13.41 0.63 7.97
N ASN A 23 -14.19 1.35 7.17
CA ASN A 23 -15.65 1.41 7.31
C ASN A 23 -16.28 0.41 6.33
N LYS A 24 -16.80 -0.72 6.83
CA LYS A 24 -17.47 -1.74 6.02
C LYS A 24 -18.97 -1.72 6.32
N PRO A 25 -19.85 -1.71 5.29
CA PRO A 25 -21.29 -1.71 5.52
C PRO A 25 -21.72 -2.95 6.32
N VAL A 26 -22.64 -2.75 7.25
CA VAL A 26 -23.22 -3.79 8.10
C VAL A 26 -24.01 -4.75 7.22
N GLN A 27 -23.81 -6.06 7.40
CA GLN A 27 -24.65 -7.07 6.74
C GLN A 27 -26.06 -7.02 7.33
N SER A 28 -27.09 -7.14 6.48
CA SER A 28 -28.48 -7.10 6.90
C SER A 28 -28.79 -8.17 7.95
N GLY A 29 -29.39 -7.77 9.09
CA GLY A 29 -29.89 -8.71 10.11
C GLY A 29 -29.07 -8.81 11.40
N ILE A 30 -28.06 -7.97 11.59
CA ILE A 30 -27.22 -7.96 12.81
C ILE A 30 -27.86 -7.09 13.89
N ALA A 31 -28.03 -7.61 15.11
CA ALA A 31 -28.55 -6.89 16.27
C ALA A 31 -27.43 -6.58 17.29
N VAL A 32 -27.69 -5.60 18.18
CA VAL A 32 -26.77 -5.27 19.26
C VAL A 32 -26.73 -6.43 20.25
N GLY A 33 -25.57 -7.08 20.38
CA GLY A 33 -25.38 -8.27 21.21
C GLY A 33 -24.89 -9.51 20.45
N ASP A 34 -24.91 -9.47 19.12
CA ASP A 34 -24.42 -10.57 18.29
C ASP A 34 -22.90 -10.61 18.19
N PHE A 35 -22.34 -11.82 18.23
CA PHE A 35 -20.94 -12.05 17.90
C PHE A 35 -20.76 -12.03 16.39
N VAL A 36 -20.04 -11.03 15.88
CA VAL A 36 -19.71 -10.91 14.45
C VAL A 36 -18.24 -11.19 14.21
N THR A 37 -17.95 -11.96 13.16
CA THR A 37 -16.58 -12.20 12.69
C THR A 37 -16.24 -11.19 11.61
N LEU A 38 -15.25 -10.33 11.88
CA LEU A 38 -14.73 -9.37 10.91
C LEU A 38 -13.59 -10.03 10.14
N GLU A 39 -13.87 -10.42 8.89
CA GLU A 39 -12.84 -10.87 7.97
C GLU A 39 -12.40 -9.71 7.07
N ILE A 40 -11.09 -9.44 7.08
CA ILE A 40 -10.47 -8.55 6.10
C ILE A 40 -10.12 -9.40 4.90
N SER A 41 -10.70 -9.07 3.75
CA SER A 41 -10.47 -9.82 2.51
C SER A 41 -8.97 -9.80 2.18
N SER A 42 -8.33 -10.97 2.18
CA SER A 42 -6.88 -11.09 1.97
C SER A 42 -6.47 -10.56 0.59
N SER A 43 -7.37 -10.65 -0.42
CA SER A 43 -7.12 -10.14 -1.77
C SER A 43 -7.01 -8.62 -1.82
N GLU A 44 -7.78 -7.88 -1.02
CA GLU A 44 -7.69 -6.42 -0.99
C GLU A 44 -6.38 -5.97 -0.32
N LEU A 45 -5.99 -6.61 0.78
CA LEU A 45 -4.71 -6.35 1.43
C LEU A 45 -3.54 -6.63 0.48
N PHE A 46 -3.58 -7.80 -0.16
CA PHE A 46 -2.52 -8.22 -1.07
C PHE A 46 -2.43 -7.30 -2.29
N SER A 47 -3.56 -6.93 -2.90
CA SER A 47 -3.57 -6.03 -4.06
C SER A 47 -3.02 -4.64 -3.71
N ARG A 48 -3.37 -4.10 -2.52
CA ARG A 48 -2.85 -2.80 -2.08
C ARG A 48 -1.35 -2.87 -1.78
N ALA A 49 -0.88 -3.92 -1.12
CA ALA A 49 0.55 -4.15 -0.90
C ALA A 49 1.30 -4.30 -2.22
N PHE A 50 0.79 -5.09 -3.16
CA PHE A 50 1.38 -5.26 -4.48
C PHE A 50 1.55 -3.91 -5.19
N MET A 51 0.53 -3.06 -5.15
CA MET A 51 0.54 -1.76 -5.80
C MET A 51 1.49 -0.76 -5.11
N LEU A 52 1.73 -0.88 -3.80
CA LEU A 52 2.65 0.00 -3.06
C LEU A 52 4.12 -0.47 -3.10
N TYR A 53 4.36 -1.79 -3.22
CA TYR A 53 5.70 -2.36 -3.17
C TYR A 53 6.22 -2.77 -4.56
N ILE A 54 5.50 -3.65 -5.25
CA ILE A 54 5.99 -4.25 -6.51
C ILE A 54 5.93 -3.22 -7.65
N PHE A 55 4.84 -2.48 -7.75
CA PHE A 55 4.63 -1.56 -8.86
C PHE A 55 5.68 -0.43 -8.95
N PRO A 56 6.04 0.28 -7.85
CA PRO A 56 7.10 1.31 -7.91
C PRO A 56 8.47 0.75 -8.27
N ILE A 57 8.78 -0.46 -7.81
CA ILE A 57 10.03 -1.14 -8.14
C ILE A 57 10.10 -1.45 -9.64
N LEU A 58 9.00 -1.97 -10.22
CA LEU A 58 8.92 -2.21 -11.67
C LEU A 58 9.06 -0.92 -12.48
N ALA A 59 8.42 0.17 -12.03
CA ALA A 59 8.53 1.47 -12.68
C ALA A 59 9.95 2.04 -12.61
N LEU A 60 10.68 1.82 -11.51
CA LEU A 60 12.08 2.20 -11.37
C LEU A 60 12.94 1.49 -12.43
N PHE A 61 12.78 0.17 -12.58
CA PHE A 61 13.52 -0.60 -13.57
C PHE A 61 13.17 -0.20 -15.00
N MET A 62 11.88 0.00 -15.31
CA MET A 62 11.47 0.49 -16.63
C MET A 62 12.03 1.89 -16.92
N GLY A 63 11.99 2.80 -15.95
CA GLY A 63 12.55 4.14 -16.07
C GLY A 63 14.05 4.08 -16.39
N SER A 64 14.81 3.33 -15.59
CA SER A 64 16.25 3.15 -15.82
C SER A 64 16.54 2.55 -17.21
N TYR A 65 15.77 1.54 -17.63
CA TYR A 65 15.90 0.94 -18.97
C TYR A 65 15.64 1.95 -20.10
N MET A 66 14.64 2.82 -19.95
CA MET A 66 14.39 3.90 -20.92
C MET A 66 15.54 4.90 -20.94
N GLY A 67 16.08 5.26 -19.77
CA GLY A 67 17.26 6.13 -19.65
C GLY A 67 18.47 5.55 -20.39
N MET A 68 18.70 4.24 -20.27
CA MET A 68 19.80 3.54 -20.94
C MET A 68 19.63 3.55 -22.47
N ARG A 69 18.39 3.41 -22.97
CA ARG A 69 18.12 3.42 -24.41
C ARG A 69 18.24 4.80 -25.04
N LEU A 70 17.82 5.85 -24.33
CA LEU A 70 17.86 7.22 -24.83
C LEU A 70 19.25 7.84 -24.71
N PHE A 71 19.98 7.58 -23.61
CA PHE A 71 21.28 8.18 -23.32
C PHE A 71 22.26 7.12 -22.80
N PRO A 72 22.78 6.25 -23.68
CA PRO A 72 23.63 5.13 -23.28
C PRO A 72 25.02 5.54 -22.78
N ALA A 73 25.46 6.76 -23.08
CA ALA A 73 26.81 7.23 -22.75
C ALA A 73 26.94 7.75 -21.30
N THR A 74 25.83 8.02 -20.61
CA THR A 74 25.85 8.66 -19.29
C THR A 74 24.98 7.92 -18.28
N GLU A 75 25.64 7.33 -17.28
CA GLU A 75 25.01 6.64 -16.15
C GLU A 75 24.07 7.58 -15.36
N LEU A 76 24.40 8.88 -15.32
CA LEU A 76 23.60 9.90 -14.64
C LEU A 76 22.15 9.95 -15.16
N TRP A 77 21.97 9.73 -16.45
CA TRP A 77 20.65 9.81 -17.08
C TRP A 77 19.82 8.56 -16.83
N GLN A 78 20.46 7.39 -16.77
CA GLN A 78 19.83 6.13 -16.34
C GLN A 78 19.28 6.25 -14.92
N ILE A 79 20.10 6.76 -13.98
CA ILE A 79 19.71 6.94 -12.58
C ILE A 79 18.56 7.95 -12.48
N SER A 80 18.67 9.08 -13.17
CA SER A 80 17.65 10.14 -13.14
C SER A 80 16.30 9.65 -13.66
N PHE A 81 16.28 8.87 -14.75
CA PHE A 81 15.05 8.27 -15.28
C PHE A 81 14.49 7.17 -14.37
N GLY A 82 15.33 6.37 -13.72
CA GLY A 82 14.90 5.39 -12.72
C GLY A 82 14.20 6.06 -11.52
N ILE A 83 14.80 7.11 -10.96
CA ILE A 83 14.23 7.89 -9.86
C ILE A 83 12.90 8.54 -10.30
N PHE A 84 12.85 9.10 -11.50
CA PHE A 84 11.63 9.69 -12.04
C PHE A 84 10.50 8.65 -12.20
N GLY A 85 10.81 7.45 -12.71
CA GLY A 85 9.88 6.33 -12.80
C GLY A 85 9.35 5.89 -11.44
N PHE A 86 10.22 5.83 -10.43
CA PHE A 86 9.84 5.49 -9.06
C PHE A 86 8.91 6.54 -8.43
N ILE A 87 9.27 7.83 -8.50
CA ILE A 87 8.47 8.93 -7.93
C ILE A 87 7.12 9.03 -8.62
N SER A 88 7.09 8.96 -9.96
CA SER A 88 5.85 8.99 -10.72
C SER A 88 4.93 7.83 -10.32
N ALA A 89 5.46 6.61 -10.16
CA ALA A 89 4.69 5.47 -9.68
C ALA A 89 4.13 5.70 -8.27
N LEU A 90 4.91 6.21 -7.33
CA LEU A 90 4.42 6.52 -5.98
C LEU A 90 3.30 7.57 -5.97
N LEU A 91 3.41 8.59 -6.83
CA LEU A 91 2.36 9.60 -6.98
C LEU A 91 1.09 8.99 -7.60
N LEU A 92 1.24 8.12 -8.59
CA LEU A 92 0.15 7.41 -9.25
C LEU A 92 -0.57 6.49 -8.28
N THR A 93 0.17 5.71 -7.48
CA THR A 93 -0.39 4.82 -6.46
C THR A 93 -1.11 5.61 -5.37
N LYS A 94 -0.56 6.76 -4.95
CA LYS A 94 -1.25 7.66 -4.01
C LYS A 94 -2.56 8.21 -4.56
N TYR A 95 -2.65 8.44 -5.87
CA TYR A 95 -3.87 8.95 -6.50
C TYR A 95 -4.93 7.85 -6.70
N PHE A 96 -4.52 6.64 -7.08
CA PHE A 96 -5.43 5.52 -7.37
C PHE A 96 -5.84 4.73 -6.12
N VAL A 97 -4.98 4.62 -5.11
CA VAL A 97 -5.26 3.89 -3.85
C VAL A 97 -5.79 4.87 -2.79
N LYS A 98 -6.84 5.60 -3.14
CA LYS A 98 -7.61 6.44 -2.21
C LYS A 98 -8.69 5.63 -1.51
#